data_AF-A0A1F6FMP3-F1
#
_entry.id   AF-A0A1F6FMP3-F1
#
_cell.length_a   1.000
_cell.length_b   1.000
_cell.length_c   1.000
_cell.angle_alpha   90.00
_cell.angle_beta   90.00
_cell.angle_gamma   90.00
#
_symmetry.space_group_name_H-M   'P 1'
#
loop_
_entity.id
_entity.type
_entity.pdbx_description
1 polymer ?
#
loop_
_entity_poly.entity_id
_entity_poly.type
_entity_poly.pdbx_seq_one_letter_code
_entity_poly.pdbx_strand_id
1 'polypeptide(L)'
;MNVDVVIGFMESIPVDWMLIGAFMVFSAFDVLRNGVGRLSALSLALPASLLVVSFFPQAVFLGSFAEQLATPLLQAMVFLIFSAALYLLVRRMDSPYRGEYGQPLQALLAGCAGAAILLVVWFHVPALASLWQFGGDVTAVFSGPYAFWWLLGSYATLAFIRS
;
A
#
# COMPACT_ATOMS: atom_id res chain seq x y z
N MET A 1 20.15 -15.20 -24.46
CA MET A 1 19.03 -14.28 -24.19
C MET A 1 19.45 -12.94 -24.75
N ASN A 2 18.72 -12.41 -25.74
CA ASN A 2 19.16 -11.24 -26.49
C ASN A 2 18.90 -9.99 -25.64
N VAL A 3 19.96 -9.39 -25.10
CA VAL A 3 19.88 -8.31 -24.10
C VAL A 3 19.17 -7.08 -24.69
N ASP A 4 19.30 -6.86 -25.99
CA ASP A 4 18.66 -5.76 -26.73
C ASP A 4 17.12 -5.87 -26.76
N VAL A 5 16.57 -7.09 -26.75
CA VAL A 5 15.12 -7.33 -26.67
C VAL A 5 14.59 -7.01 -25.26
N VAL A 6 15.40 -7.28 -24.23
CA VAL A 6 15.05 -6.96 -22.85
C VAL A 6 15.13 -5.45 -22.61
N ILE A 7 16.14 -4.78 -23.17
CA ILE A 7 16.30 -3.33 -23.09
C ILE A 7 15.14 -2.63 -23.83
N GLY A 8 14.82 -3.03 -25.06
CA GLY A 8 13.70 -2.45 -25.82
C GLY A 8 12.33 -2.69 -25.17
N PHE A 9 12.14 -3.81 -24.48
CA PHE A 9 10.93 -4.06 -23.69
C PHE A 9 10.87 -3.19 -22.43
N MET A 10 11.99 -3.05 -21.69
CA MET A 10 12.08 -2.20 -20.49
C MET A 10 11.88 -0.71 -20.80
N GLU A 11 12.37 -0.23 -21.95
CA GLU A 11 12.15 1.16 -22.40
C GLU A 11 10.69 1.45 -22.77
N SER A 12 9.92 0.41 -23.13
CA SER A 12 8.50 0.55 -23.49
C SER A 12 7.54 0.57 -22.29
N ILE A 13 8.01 0.16 -21.10
CA ILE A 13 7.19 0.11 -19.88
C ILE A 13 7.38 1.42 -19.11
N PRO A 14 6.31 2.18 -18.84
CA PRO A 14 6.38 3.33 -17.95
C PRO A 14 6.94 2.92 -16.59
N VAL A 15 7.90 3.69 -16.06
CA VAL A 15 8.59 3.44 -14.78
C VAL A 15 7.61 3.12 -13.64
N ASP A 16 6.42 3.74 -13.66
CA ASP A 16 5.35 3.50 -12.70
C ASP A 16 4.93 2.03 -12.60
N TRP A 17 4.75 1.34 -13.73
CA TRP A 17 4.38 -0.07 -13.76
C TRP A 17 5.51 -0.96 -13.25
N MET A 18 6.77 -0.55 -13.45
CA MET A 18 7.92 -1.26 -12.86
C MET A 18 7.92 -1.14 -11.34
N LEU A 19 7.63 0.06 -10.79
CA LEU A 19 7.54 0.28 -9.34
C LEU A 19 6.40 -0.55 -8.71
N ILE A 20 5.23 -0.54 -9.36
CA ILE A 20 4.07 -1.33 -8.93
C ILE A 20 4.37 -2.83 -8.97
N GLY A 21 4.93 -3.30 -10.09
CA GLY A 21 5.31 -4.70 -10.28
C GLY A 21 6.37 -5.16 -9.29
N ALA A 22 7.38 -4.33 -9.01
CA ALA A 22 8.38 -4.62 -8.00
C ALA A 22 7.75 -4.79 -6.61
N PHE A 23 6.90 -3.85 -6.19
CA PHE A 23 6.20 -3.93 -4.91
C PHE A 23 5.33 -5.19 -4.81
N MET A 24 4.58 -5.50 -5.87
CA MET A 24 3.77 -6.73 -5.97
C MET A 24 4.63 -7.98 -5.78
N VAL A 25 5.75 -8.09 -6.49
CA VAL A 25 6.65 -9.25 -6.42
C VAL A 25 7.27 -9.38 -5.03
N PHE A 26 7.79 -8.29 -4.45
CA PHE A 26 8.34 -8.31 -3.09
C PHE A 26 7.29 -8.70 -2.05
N SER A 27 6.07 -8.18 -2.17
CA SER A 27 4.96 -8.52 -1.28
C SER A 27 4.55 -9.98 -1.42
N ALA A 28 4.51 -10.51 -2.65
CA ALA A 28 4.24 -11.93 -2.90
C ALA A 28 5.33 -12.82 -2.28
N PHE A 29 6.61 -12.46 -2.42
CA PHE A 29 7.70 -13.18 -1.75
C PHE A 29 7.62 -13.13 -0.23
N ASP A 30 7.24 -11.99 0.36
CA ASP A 30 7.00 -11.90 1.81
C ASP A 30 5.85 -12.82 2.24
N VAL A 31 4.76 -12.87 1.48
CA VAL A 31 3.61 -13.76 1.75
C VAL A 31 3.97 -15.24 1.60
N LEU A 32 4.76 -15.61 0.59
CA LEU A 32 5.28 -16.97 0.44
C LEU A 32 6.07 -17.43 1.66
N ARG A 33 6.88 -16.53 2.23
CA ARG A 33 7.80 -16.84 3.33
C ARG A 33 7.15 -16.76 4.71
N ASN A 34 6.31 -15.74 4.93
CA ASN A 34 5.81 -15.36 6.25
C ASN A 34 4.28 -15.47 6.37
N GLY A 35 3.60 -15.88 5.31
CA GLY A 35 2.13 -15.94 5.24
C GLY A 35 1.49 -14.58 5.00
N VAL A 36 0.17 -14.59 4.84
CA VAL A 36 -0.63 -13.42 4.44
C VAL A 36 -0.78 -12.38 5.56
N GLY A 37 -0.60 -12.80 6.82
CA GLY A 37 -0.91 -11.99 8.01
C GLY A 37 -0.18 -10.63 8.07
N ARG A 38 1.07 -10.56 7.60
CA ARG A 38 1.83 -9.31 7.56
C ARG A 38 1.24 -8.33 6.55
N LEU A 39 0.95 -8.82 5.35
CA LEU A 39 0.41 -8.00 4.28
C LEU A 39 -1.01 -7.55 4.62
N SER A 40 -1.85 -8.43 5.19
CA SER A 40 -3.20 -8.04 5.65
C SER A 40 -3.15 -6.98 6.75
N ALA A 41 -2.21 -7.07 7.69
CA ALA A 41 -2.03 -6.04 8.71
C ALA A 41 -1.61 -4.70 8.11
N LEU A 42 -0.70 -4.70 7.13
CA LEU A 42 -0.29 -3.49 6.40
C LEU A 42 -1.47 -2.89 5.62
N SER A 43 -2.21 -3.73 4.91
CA SER A 43 -3.38 -3.35 4.11
C SER A 43 -4.48 -2.70 4.95
N LEU A 44 -4.64 -3.09 6.21
CA LEU A 44 -5.58 -2.44 7.14
C LEU A 44 -4.98 -1.16 7.76
N ALA A 45 -3.69 -1.17 8.07
CA ALA A 45 -3.01 -0.04 8.70
C ALA A 45 -2.91 1.19 7.78
N LEU A 46 -2.73 1.00 6.47
CA LEU A 46 -2.58 2.10 5.52
C LEU A 46 -3.84 3.00 5.45
N PRO A 47 -5.06 2.49 5.17
CA PRO A 47 -6.25 3.34 5.16
C PRO A 47 -6.63 3.85 6.55
N ALA A 48 -6.38 3.07 7.61
CA ALA A 48 -6.58 3.54 8.98
C ALA A 48 -5.68 4.75 9.31
N SER A 49 -4.42 4.74 8.85
CA SER A 49 -3.52 5.87 9.02
C SER A 49 -3.97 7.11 8.28
N LEU A 50 -4.60 6.95 7.11
CA LEU A 50 -5.20 8.06 6.37
C LEU A 50 -6.31 8.74 7.19
N LEU A 51 -7.19 7.95 7.83
CA LEU A 51 -8.22 8.48 8.71
C LEU A 51 -7.62 9.17 9.93
N VAL A 52 -6.65 8.56 10.62
CA VAL A 52 -6.01 9.17 11.79
C VAL A 52 -5.33 10.49 11.44
N VAL A 53 -4.64 10.57 10.30
CA VAL A 53 -4.00 11.81 9.83
C VAL A 53 -5.04 12.87 9.48
N SER A 54 -6.20 12.52 8.94
CA SER A 54 -7.28 13.49 8.68
C SER A 54 -7.83 14.15 9.96
N PHE A 55 -7.79 13.45 11.10
CA PHE A 55 -8.20 13.98 12.40
C PHE A 55 -7.03 14.57 13.20
N PHE A 56 -5.80 14.44 12.72
CA PHE A 56 -4.59 14.91 13.42
C PHE A 56 -4.64 16.40 13.79
N PRO A 57 -5.08 17.33 12.93
CA PRO A 57 -5.17 18.75 13.29
C PRO A 57 -6.16 19.04 14.42
N GLN A 58 -7.15 18.17 14.64
CA GLN A 58 -8.20 18.34 15.63
C GLN A 58 -7.85 17.71 16.99
N ALA A 59 -6.70 17.02 17.09
CA ALA A 59 -6.29 16.36 18.31
C ALA A 59 -5.79 17.38 19.36
N VAL A 60 -6.43 17.43 20.52
CA VAL A 60 -6.21 18.40 21.62
C VAL A 60 -4.74 18.57 22.04
N PHE A 61 -3.91 17.52 21.91
CA PHE A 61 -2.49 17.56 22.29
C PHE A 61 -1.51 17.66 21.10
N LEU A 62 -1.97 17.36 19.88
CA LEU A 62 -1.11 17.21 18.70
C LEU A 62 -1.41 18.23 17.61
N GLY A 63 -2.53 18.95 17.69
CA GLY A 63 -2.96 19.94 16.69
C GLY A 63 -1.96 21.08 16.49
N SER A 64 -1.27 21.52 17.55
CA SER A 64 -0.23 22.55 17.46
C SER A 64 1.02 22.10 16.70
N PHE A 65 1.28 20.79 16.60
CA PHE A 65 2.33 20.22 15.74
C PHE A 65 1.88 20.12 14.29
N ALA A 66 0.57 20.06 14.03
CA ALA A 66 0.04 20.04 12.67
C ALA A 66 0.35 21.34 11.92
N GLU A 67 0.33 22.47 12.62
CA GLU A 67 0.69 23.78 12.06
C GLU A 67 2.17 23.90 11.70
N GLN A 68 3.04 23.07 12.29
CA GLN A 68 4.48 23.05 12.02
C GLN A 68 4.85 22.12 10.84
N LEU A 69 3.90 21.33 10.32
CA LEU A 69 4.07 20.48 9.15
C LEU A 69 4.01 21.29 7.84
N ALA A 70 4.95 22.23 7.68
CA ALA A 70 4.98 23.15 6.55
C ALA A 70 5.48 22.52 5.24
N THR A 71 6.16 21.36 5.30
CA THR A 71 6.71 20.69 4.11
C THR A 71 5.98 19.38 3.81
N PRO A 72 5.73 19.05 2.52
CA PRO A 72 5.10 17.78 2.15
C PRO A 72 5.88 16.55 2.62
N LEU A 73 7.21 16.68 2.70
CA LEU A 73 8.08 15.62 3.23
C LEU A 73 7.76 15.32 4.71
N LEU A 74 7.61 16.36 5.54
CA LEU A 74 7.28 16.18 6.97
C LEU A 74 5.90 15.55 7.14
N GLN A 75 4.92 15.94 6.31
CA GLN A 75 3.58 15.35 6.29
C GLN A 75 3.61 13.86 5.90
N ALA A 76 4.41 13.50 4.89
CA ALA A 76 4.62 12.10 4.50
C ALA A 76 5.29 11.28 5.60
N MET A 77 6.27 11.86 6.33
CA MET A 77 6.89 11.21 7.48
C MET A 77 5.89 10.94 8.61
N VAL A 78 5.04 11.92 8.94
CA VAL A 78 4.00 11.73 9.95
C VAL A 78 3.02 10.64 9.54
N PHE A 79 2.59 10.62 8.27
CA PHE A 79 1.77 9.54 7.73
C PHE A 79 2.46 8.18 7.93
N LEU A 80 3.73 8.03 7.53
CA LEU A 80 4.48 6.79 7.70
C LEU A 80 4.61 6.36 9.17
N ILE A 81 4.82 7.31 10.10
CA ILE A 81 4.88 7.04 11.54
C ILE A 81 3.54 6.47 12.03
N PHE A 82 2.42 7.08 11.63
CA PHE A 82 1.08 6.56 11.97
C PHE A 82 0.80 5.21 11.31
N SER A 83 1.16 5.01 10.05
CA SER A 83 1.03 3.71 9.37
C SER A 83 1.83 2.63 10.10
N ALA A 84 3.07 2.92 10.52
CA ALA A 84 3.90 1.98 11.27
C ALA A 84 3.33 1.68 12.66
N ALA A 85 2.86 2.70 13.39
CA ALA A 85 2.25 2.53 14.70
C ALA A 85 0.97 1.69 14.61
N LEU A 86 0.08 1.99 13.66
CA LEU A 86 -1.14 1.22 13.43
C LEU A 86 -0.84 -0.19 12.93
N TYR A 87 0.17 -0.38 12.08
CA TYR A 87 0.62 -1.71 11.68
C TYR A 87 1.00 -2.56 12.89
N LEU A 88 1.79 -2.01 13.83
CA LEU A 88 2.17 -2.72 15.05
C LEU A 88 0.96 -3.03 15.93
N LEU A 89 0.01 -2.10 16.05
CA LEU A 89 -1.24 -2.31 16.82
C LEU A 89 -2.11 -3.39 16.19
N VAL A 90 -2.37 -3.33 14.88
CA VAL A 90 -3.12 -4.35 14.14
C VAL A 90 -2.44 -5.70 14.26
N ARG A 91 -1.11 -5.76 14.16
CA ARG A 91 -0.35 -7.01 14.32
C ARG A 91 -0.37 -7.54 15.76
N ARG A 92 -0.60 -6.69 16.76
CA ARG A 92 -0.83 -7.11 18.15
C ARG A 92 -2.24 -7.63 18.38
N MET A 93 -3.23 -7.09 17.67
CA MET A 93 -4.62 -7.54 17.72
C MET A 93 -4.84 -8.84 16.94
N ASP A 94 -4.13 -9.02 15.83
CA ASP A 94 -4.18 -10.25 15.04
C ASP A 94 -3.39 -11.35 15.77
N SER A 95 -4.08 -12.43 16.17
CA SER A 95 -3.42 -13.58 16.81
C SER A 95 -2.40 -14.20 15.84
N PRO A 96 -1.30 -14.80 16.34
CA PRO A 96 -0.37 -15.53 15.49
C PRO A 96 -1.04 -16.79 14.96
N TYR A 97 -1.81 -16.66 13.88
CA TYR A 97 -2.39 -17.78 13.18
C TYR A 97 -1.28 -18.52 12.44
N ARG A 98 -0.89 -19.68 13.01
CA ARG A 98 -0.14 -20.73 12.34
C ARG A 98 -1.07 -21.38 11.31
N GLY A 99 -0.62 -21.54 10.07
CA GLY A 99 -1.21 -22.62 9.27
C GLY A 99 -0.87 -22.67 7.80
N GLU A 100 -0.73 -21.54 7.11
CA GLU A 100 -0.71 -21.60 5.65
C GLU A 100 0.56 -20.95 5.10
N TYR A 101 1.52 -21.81 4.72
CA TYR A 101 2.54 -21.42 3.75
C TYR A 101 1.78 -20.95 2.50
N GLY A 102 1.95 -19.67 2.13
CA GLY A 102 1.21 -19.09 1.01
C GLY A 102 1.43 -19.93 -0.24
N GLN A 103 0.36 -20.46 -0.82
CA GLN A 103 0.47 -21.09 -2.13
C GLN A 103 0.92 -20.03 -3.14
N PRO A 104 1.72 -20.36 -4.17
CA PRO A 104 2.22 -19.36 -5.13
C PRO A 104 1.13 -18.48 -5.73
N LEU A 105 -0.03 -19.05 -6.04
CA LEU A 105 -1.18 -18.31 -6.56
C LEU A 105 -1.76 -17.35 -5.51
N GLN A 106 -1.92 -17.81 -4.26
CA GLN A 106 -2.39 -17.00 -3.15
C GLN A 106 -1.44 -15.82 -2.85
N ALA A 107 -0.14 -16.06 -2.90
CA ALA A 107 0.87 -15.03 -2.67
C ALA A 107 0.87 -13.96 -3.75
N LEU A 108 0.70 -14.35 -5.02
CA LEU A 108 0.56 -13.40 -6.13
C LEU A 108 -0.69 -12.56 -5.98
N LEU A 109 -1.84 -13.18 -5.69
CA LEU A 109 -3.11 -12.45 -5.50
C LEU A 109 -3.04 -11.51 -4.29
N ALA A 110 -2.40 -11.93 -3.19
CA ALA A 110 -2.17 -11.10 -2.02
C ALA A 110 -1.27 -9.90 -2.37
N GLY A 111 -0.17 -10.12 -3.12
CA GLY A 111 0.70 -9.06 -3.61
C GLY A 111 -0.04 -8.05 -4.50
N CYS A 112 -0.91 -8.50 -5.40
CA CYS A 112 -1.76 -7.64 -6.22
C CYS A 112 -2.71 -6.79 -5.37
N ALA A 113 -3.40 -7.41 -4.40
CA ALA A 113 -4.31 -6.72 -3.50
C ALA A 113 -3.57 -5.68 -2.64
N GLY A 114 -2.39 -6.02 -2.12
CA GLY A 114 -1.54 -5.09 -1.38
C GLY A 114 -1.11 -3.90 -2.24
N ALA A 115 -0.70 -4.13 -3.48
CA ALA A 115 -0.30 -3.07 -4.42
C ALA A 115 -1.47 -2.13 -4.76
N ALA A 116 -2.66 -2.68 -5.01
CA ALA A 116 -3.86 -1.89 -5.27
C ALA A 116 -4.23 -1.01 -4.08
N ILE A 117 -4.20 -1.54 -2.86
CA ILE A 117 -4.46 -0.75 -1.64
C ILE A 117 -3.42 0.35 -1.47
N LEU A 118 -2.13 0.04 -1.65
CA LEU A 118 -1.05 1.03 -1.56
C LEU A 118 -1.26 2.18 -2.55
N LEU A 119 -1.60 1.86 -3.81
CA LEU A 119 -1.84 2.86 -4.84
C LEU A 119 -3.04 3.74 -4.53
N VAL A 120 -4.16 3.14 -4.13
CA VAL A 120 -5.37 3.90 -3.75
C VAL A 120 -5.06 4.86 -2.60
N VAL A 121 -4.31 4.41 -1.59
CA VAL A 121 -3.87 5.25 -0.47
C VAL A 121 -2.91 6.34 -0.94
N TRP A 122 -1.97 6.04 -1.83
CA TRP A 122 -1.04 7.02 -2.38
C TRP A 122 -1.77 8.19 -3.06
N PHE A 123 -2.79 7.90 -3.86
CA PHE A 123 -3.59 8.92 -4.54
C PHE A 123 -4.44 9.78 -3.59
N HIS A 124 -4.79 9.27 -2.41
CA HIS A 124 -5.59 10.00 -1.42
C HIS A 124 -4.75 10.77 -0.38
N VAL A 125 -3.42 10.62 -0.37
CA VAL A 125 -2.54 11.39 0.51
C VAL A 125 -1.83 12.47 -0.32
N PRO A 126 -2.23 13.76 -0.20
CA PRO A 126 -1.65 14.84 -1.00
C PRO A 126 -0.14 14.97 -0.87
N ALA A 127 0.40 14.70 0.33
CA ALA A 127 1.83 14.70 0.60
C ALA A 127 2.58 13.62 -0.22
N LEU A 128 2.02 12.43 -0.39
CA LEU A 128 2.63 11.36 -1.20
C LEU A 128 2.57 11.68 -2.70
N ALA A 129 1.45 12.21 -3.17
CA ALA A 129 1.30 12.67 -4.55
C ALA A 129 2.30 13.78 -4.92
N SER A 130 2.75 14.58 -3.95
CA SER A 130 3.82 15.58 -4.17
C SER A 130 5.21 14.97 -4.29
N LEU A 131 5.45 13.79 -3.70
CA LEU A 131 6.73 13.07 -3.75
C LEU A 131 6.88 12.28 -5.05
N TRP A 132 5.81 11.65 -5.53
CA TRP A 132 5.77 10.97 -6.81
C TRP A 132 4.40 11.13 -7.46
N GLN A 133 4.39 11.67 -8.68
CA GLN A 133 3.21 11.76 -9.52
C GLN A 133 3.22 10.62 -10.52
N PHE A 134 2.30 9.67 -10.32
CA PHE A 134 2.08 8.59 -11.27
C PHE A 134 1.52 9.14 -12.59
N GLY A 135 1.89 8.50 -13.70
CA GLY A 135 1.41 8.82 -15.03
C GLY A 135 -0.11 8.69 -15.18
N GLY A 136 -0.63 9.23 -16.30
CA GLY A 136 -2.06 9.28 -16.58
C GLY A 136 -2.74 7.91 -16.60
N ASP A 137 -2.06 6.87 -17.08
CA ASP A 137 -2.60 5.52 -17.18
C ASP A 137 -2.86 4.89 -15.80
N VAL A 138 -1.88 4.97 -14.88
CA VAL A 138 -2.02 4.44 -13.51
C VAL A 138 -3.07 5.24 -12.75
N THR A 139 -3.06 6.57 -12.92
CA THR A 139 -4.06 7.44 -12.31
C THR A 139 -5.46 7.09 -12.81
N ALA A 140 -5.65 6.82 -14.10
CA ALA A 140 -6.95 6.45 -14.66
C ALA A 140 -7.51 5.13 -14.09
N VAL A 141 -6.64 4.18 -13.77
CA VAL A 141 -7.04 2.86 -13.24
C VAL A 141 -7.35 2.90 -11.75
N PHE A 142 -6.56 3.64 -10.96
CA PHE A 142 -6.59 3.54 -9.49
C PHE A 142 -7.16 4.77 -8.76
N SER A 143 -7.48 5.87 -9.46
CA SER A 143 -8.03 7.09 -8.84
C SER A 143 -9.56 7.21 -8.90
N GLY A 144 -10.10 8.17 -8.14
CA GLY A 144 -11.48 8.63 -8.22
C GLY A 144 -12.54 7.53 -7.98
N PRO A 145 -13.41 7.22 -8.96
CA PRO A 145 -14.56 6.34 -8.77
C PRO A 145 -14.19 4.86 -8.60
N TYR A 146 -13.00 4.44 -9.07
CA TYR A 146 -12.57 3.05 -9.01
C TYR A 146 -11.87 2.68 -7.70
N ALA A 147 -11.41 3.68 -6.93
CA ALA A 147 -10.74 3.47 -5.66
C ALA A 147 -11.57 2.63 -4.69
N PHE A 148 -12.89 2.86 -4.63
CA PHE A 148 -13.81 2.07 -3.82
C PHE A 148 -13.79 0.58 -4.23
N TRP A 149 -13.89 0.30 -5.53
CA TRP A 149 -13.91 -1.07 -6.05
C TRP A 149 -12.57 -1.77 -5.86
N TRP A 150 -11.45 -1.05 -6.00
CA TRP A 150 -10.13 -1.59 -5.72
C TRP A 150 -9.94 -1.94 -4.26
N LEU A 151 -10.36 -1.08 -3.33
CA LEU A 151 -10.30 -1.38 -1.90
C LEU A 151 -11.20 -2.58 -1.55
N LEU A 152 -12.46 -2.56 -1.99
CA LEU A 152 -13.42 -3.62 -1.73
C LEU A 152 -12.93 -4.97 -2.28
N GLY A 153 -12.50 -4.99 -3.55
CA GLY A 153 -11.97 -6.19 -4.21
C GLY A 153 -10.68 -6.69 -3.55
N SER A 154 -9.79 -5.78 -3.14
CA SER A 154 -8.54 -6.16 -2.46
C SER A 154 -8.80 -6.74 -1.07
N TYR A 155 -9.71 -6.16 -0.29
CA TYR A 155 -10.09 -6.71 1.01
C TYR A 155 -10.81 -8.05 0.89
N ALA A 156 -11.72 -8.20 -0.07
CA ALA A 156 -12.37 -9.47 -0.34
C ALA A 156 -11.35 -10.54 -0.74
N THR A 157 -10.39 -10.19 -1.60
CA THR A 157 -9.31 -11.08 -2.03
C THR A 157 -8.43 -11.50 -0.85
N LEU A 158 -7.99 -10.55 -0.02
CA LEU A 158 -7.20 -10.84 1.18
C LEU A 158 -7.97 -11.68 2.20
N ALA A 159 -9.29 -11.47 2.34
CA ALA A 159 -10.14 -12.26 3.23
C ALA A 159 -10.31 -13.70 2.73
N PHE A 160 -10.51 -13.90 1.42
CA PHE A 160 -10.64 -15.23 0.81
C PHE A 160 -9.34 -16.02 0.84
N ILE A 161 -8.20 -15.36 0.63
CA ILE A 161 -6.89 -16.01 0.71
C ILE A 161 -6.52 -16.35 2.16
N ARG A 162 -7.15 -15.67 3.13
CA ARG A 162 -6.96 -15.91 4.57
C ARG A 162 -7.85 -17.06 5.11
N SER A 163 -8.92 -17.44 4.40
CA SER A 163 -9.91 -18.45 4.83
C SER A 163 -9.58 -19.85 4.36
#